data_AF-A0A920RNF3-F1
#
_entry.id   AF-A0A920RNF3-F1
#
_cell.length_a   1.000
_cell.length_b   1.000
_cell.length_c   1.000
_cell.angle_alpha   90.00
_cell.angle_beta   90.00
_cell.angle_gamma   90.00
#
_symmetry.space_group_name_H-M   'P 1'
#
loop_
_entity.id
_entity.type
_entity.pdbx_description
1 polymer ?
#
loop_
_entity_poly.entity_id
_entity_poly.type
_entity_poly.pdbx_seq_one_letter_code
_entity_poly.pdbx_strand_id
1 'polypeptide(L)'
;MPRIMTETIELQRIEITGTSDGPHLLITGGVHGDEFESMASIRRLAGAVNAEDLSGTLTLVPVVNEAAFLNGNRTAEDGLDLARVCPGDPEGSVTLRTAVSLSALIASADYYIDLHSGGIGWSLADVRIRTQRRSGTARHPATNGPGPESPGHLGHLRQS
;
A
#
# COMPACT_ATOMS: atom_id res chain seq x y z
N MET A 1 24.16 0.79 -28.31
CA MET A 1 23.34 1.54 -27.33
C MET A 1 23.27 0.72 -26.08
N PRO A 2 23.89 1.12 -24.95
CA PRO A 2 23.81 0.33 -23.73
C PRO A 2 22.36 0.39 -23.23
N ARG A 3 21.76 -0.78 -23.00
CA ARG A 3 20.46 -0.93 -22.34
C ARG A 3 20.67 -0.45 -20.89
N ILE A 4 20.23 0.76 -20.57
CA ILE A 4 20.17 1.19 -19.16
C ILE A 4 19.19 0.23 -18.50
N MET A 5 19.68 -0.60 -17.58
CA MET A 5 18.82 -1.38 -16.72
C MET A 5 18.12 -0.38 -15.81
N THR A 6 16.88 -0.01 -16.12
CA THR A 6 16.06 0.87 -15.30
C THR A 6 15.71 0.13 -14.02
N GLU A 7 16.47 0.41 -12.96
CA GLU A 7 16.22 -0.15 -11.63
C GLU A 7 14.87 0.36 -11.11
N THR A 8 14.03 -0.54 -10.60
CA THR A 8 12.78 -0.16 -9.94
C THR A 8 13.10 0.70 -8.72
N ILE A 9 12.34 1.77 -8.49
CA ILE A 9 12.53 2.60 -7.28
C ILE A 9 11.94 1.84 -6.09
N GLU A 10 12.78 1.44 -5.14
CA GLU A 10 12.34 0.80 -3.91
C GLU A 10 11.84 1.85 -2.91
N LEU A 11 10.55 1.78 -2.57
CA LEU A 11 9.94 2.73 -1.63
C LEU A 11 10.25 2.32 -0.18
N GLN A 12 10.75 3.27 0.61
CA GLN A 12 10.98 3.07 2.04
C GLN A 12 9.66 2.89 2.78
N ARG A 13 9.42 1.68 3.26
CA ARG A 13 8.16 1.28 3.89
C ARG A 13 8.39 0.61 5.24
N ILE A 14 7.40 0.75 6.11
CA ILE A 14 7.30 0.04 7.39
C ILE A 14 6.12 -0.91 7.27
N GLU A 15 6.36 -2.19 7.53
CA GLU A 15 5.32 -3.22 7.48
C GLU A 15 5.09 -3.77 8.89
N ILE A 16 3.83 -3.77 9.32
CA ILE A 16 3.39 -4.30 10.62
C ILE A 16 2.33 -5.36 10.33
N THR A 17 2.64 -6.60 10.66
CA THR A 17 1.73 -7.74 10.46
C THR A 17 1.13 -8.14 11.80
N GLY A 18 -0.20 -8.20 11.82
CA GLY A 18 -0.98 -8.57 12.99
C GLY A 18 -0.90 -10.05 13.36
N THR A 19 -1.50 -10.42 14.48
CA THR A 19 -1.48 -11.79 15.01
C THR A 19 -2.48 -12.74 14.36
N SER A 20 -3.41 -12.19 13.58
CA SER A 20 -4.47 -12.93 12.91
C SER A 20 -4.59 -12.49 11.45
N ASP A 21 -5.09 -13.39 10.60
CA ASP A 21 -5.40 -13.07 9.20
C ASP A 21 -6.40 -11.90 9.11
N GLY A 22 -6.22 -11.05 8.10
CA GLY A 22 -7.05 -9.88 7.89
C GLY A 22 -6.68 -9.12 6.61
N PRO A 23 -7.30 -7.95 6.37
CA PRO A 23 -7.04 -7.16 5.18
C PRO A 23 -5.63 -6.54 5.20
N HIS A 24 -5.10 -6.25 4.02
CA HIS A 24 -3.91 -5.41 3.86
C HIS A 24 -4.33 -3.94 3.67
N LEU A 25 -3.95 -3.07 4.62
CA LEU A 25 -4.10 -1.62 4.54
C LEU A 25 -2.75 -0.97 4.16
N LEU A 26 -2.74 -0.19 3.09
CA LEU A 26 -1.63 0.68 2.72
C LEU A 26 -1.96 2.12 3.09
N ILE A 27 -1.05 2.80 3.79
CA ILE A 27 -1.12 4.24 4.07
C ILE A 27 0.13 4.93 3.52
N THR A 28 -0.06 5.94 2.66
CA THR A 28 1.02 6.74 2.08
C THR A 28 0.94 8.20 2.50
N GLY A 29 2.09 8.86 2.50
CA GLY A 29 2.24 10.30 2.60
C GLY A 29 3.42 10.76 1.77
N GLY A 30 3.61 12.07 1.66
CA GLY A 30 4.72 12.61 0.86
C GLY A 30 4.65 12.25 -0.62
N VAL A 31 3.45 12.12 -1.17
CA VAL A 31 3.23 12.09 -2.63
C VAL A 31 3.66 13.41 -3.26
N HIS A 32 3.42 14.52 -2.55
CA HIS A 32 4.08 15.80 -2.78
C HIS A 32 5.15 16.02 -1.71
N GLY A 33 6.30 16.57 -2.13
CA GLY A 33 7.47 16.70 -1.28
C GLY A 33 7.37 17.78 -0.21
N ASP A 34 6.39 18.67 -0.30
CA ASP A 34 6.19 19.82 0.58
C ASP A 34 5.08 19.61 1.63
N GLU A 35 4.54 18.39 1.75
CA GLU A 35 3.43 18.03 2.65
C GLU A 35 3.91 17.27 3.90
N PHE A 36 4.76 17.90 4.71
CA PHE A 36 5.49 17.26 5.81
C PHE A 36 4.61 16.68 6.93
N GLU A 37 3.41 17.22 7.14
CA GLU A 37 2.50 16.75 8.20
C GLU A 37 2.02 15.33 7.95
N SER A 38 1.78 14.97 6.68
CA SER A 38 1.42 13.61 6.27
C SER A 38 2.54 12.62 6.69
N MET A 39 3.77 12.95 6.33
CA MET A 39 4.97 12.15 6.59
C MET A 39 5.19 11.97 8.10
N ALA A 40 5.08 13.06 8.86
CA ALA A 40 5.24 13.05 10.32
C ALA A 40 4.13 12.24 11.01
N SER A 41 2.88 12.34 10.53
CA SER A 41 1.75 11.60 11.09
C SER A 41 1.90 10.09 10.88
N ILE A 42 2.35 9.67 9.70
CA ILE A 42 2.62 8.25 9.40
C ILE A 42 3.75 7.71 10.27
N ARG A 43 4.83 8.48 10.45
CA ARG A 43 5.94 8.09 11.35
C ARG A 43 5.50 7.94 12.80
N ARG A 44 4.62 8.83 13.29
CA ARG A 44 4.03 8.71 14.64
C ARG A 44 3.13 7.49 14.75
N LEU A 45 2.30 7.24 13.74
CA LEU A 45 1.44 6.05 13.69
C LEU A 45 2.27 4.76 13.76
N ALA A 46 3.36 4.69 13.00
CA ALA A 46 4.25 3.52 13.00
C ALA A 46 4.81 3.18 14.40
N GLY A 47 5.07 4.18 15.25
CA GLY A 47 5.53 3.98 16.62
C GLY A 47 4.42 3.78 17.65
N ALA A 48 3.16 4.01 17.29
CA ALA A 48 2.01 3.93 18.18
C ALA A 48 1.19 2.64 18.00
N VAL A 49 1.32 1.98 16.86
CA VAL A 49 0.59 0.75 16.54
C VAL A 49 1.34 -0.47 17.09
N ASN A 50 0.64 -1.29 17.89
CA ASN A 50 1.14 -2.60 18.29
C ASN A 50 0.61 -3.67 17.33
N ALA A 51 1.47 -4.59 16.91
CA ALA A 51 1.09 -5.71 16.06
C ALA A 51 0.04 -6.64 16.72
N GLU A 52 0.06 -6.75 18.05
CA GLU A 52 -0.88 -7.58 18.80
C GLU A 52 -2.34 -7.12 18.67
N ASP A 53 -2.56 -5.83 18.42
CA ASP A 53 -3.88 -5.22 18.27
C ASP A 53 -4.43 -5.31 16.83
N LEU A 54 -3.67 -5.89 15.89
CA LEU A 54 -4.03 -5.94 14.47
C LEU A 54 -4.49 -7.32 14.00
N SER A 55 -5.44 -7.32 13.07
CA SER A 55 -5.73 -8.44 12.17
C SER A 55 -5.42 -8.03 10.73
N GLY A 56 -4.51 -8.74 10.06
CA GLY A 56 -4.03 -8.42 8.71
C GLY A 56 -2.68 -7.71 8.70
N THR A 57 -2.45 -6.88 7.69
CA THR A 57 -1.15 -6.20 7.46
C THR A 57 -1.35 -4.70 7.28
N LEU A 58 -0.51 -3.92 7.94
CA LEU A 58 -0.41 -2.48 7.76
C LEU A 58 0.93 -2.14 7.09
N THR A 59 0.88 -1.60 5.87
CA THR A 59 2.04 -1.03 5.19
C THR A 59 1.98 0.49 5.25
N LEU A 60 3.04 1.11 5.73
CA LEU A 60 3.17 2.55 5.89
C LEU A 60 4.33 3.06 5.02
N VAL A 61 4.06 4.05 4.17
CA VAL A 61 5.08 4.73 3.34
C VAL A 61 5.05 6.22 3.67
N PRO A 62 5.92 6.71 4.58
CA PRO A 62 5.87 8.10 5.01
C PRO A 62 6.21 9.10 3.91
N VAL A 63 7.11 8.72 2.98
CA VAL A 63 7.58 9.58 1.89
C VAL A 63 7.58 8.74 0.61
N VAL A 64 6.61 8.97 -0.27
CA VAL A 64 6.55 8.29 -1.57
C VAL A 64 7.49 8.96 -2.58
N ASN A 65 7.43 10.28 -2.71
CA ASN A 65 8.22 11.04 -3.67
C ASN A 65 9.47 11.62 -3.00
N GLU A 66 10.47 10.77 -2.74
CA GLU A 66 11.71 11.20 -2.08
C GLU A 66 12.44 12.31 -2.86
N ALA A 67 12.42 12.24 -4.20
CA ALA A 67 13.01 13.28 -5.04
C ALA A 67 12.35 14.66 -4.86
N ALA A 68 11.01 14.71 -4.78
CA ALA A 68 10.30 15.96 -4.47
C ALA A 68 10.54 16.42 -3.02
N PHE A 69 10.57 15.47 -2.07
CA PHE A 69 10.80 15.76 -0.65
C PHE A 69 12.19 16.38 -0.40
N LEU A 70 13.24 15.83 -1.02
CA LEU A 70 14.60 16.38 -0.92
C LEU A 70 14.70 17.81 -1.47
N ASN A 71 13.84 18.15 -2.44
CA ASN A 71 13.73 19.50 -2.99
C ASN A 71 12.84 20.42 -2.14
N GLY A 72 12.14 19.89 -1.12
CA GLY A 72 11.18 20.64 -0.31
C GLY A 72 10.05 21.26 -1.14
N ASN A 73 9.68 20.61 -2.25
CA ASN A 73 8.73 21.15 -3.23
C ASN A 73 7.65 20.13 -3.58
N ARG A 74 6.54 20.61 -4.15
CA ARG A 74 5.42 19.76 -4.57
C ARG A 74 5.83 18.66 -5.55
N THR A 75 6.70 19.01 -6.50
CA THR A 75 7.18 18.12 -7.58
C THR A 75 8.70 17.99 -7.55
N ALA A 76 9.22 16.90 -8.12
CA ALA A 76 10.65 16.73 -8.38
C ALA A 76 11.11 17.64 -9.54
N GLU A 77 12.38 17.53 -9.92
CA GLU A 77 12.98 18.34 -11.00
C GLU A 77 12.31 18.12 -12.37
N ASP A 78 11.65 16.97 -12.58
CA ASP A 78 10.90 16.68 -13.81
C ASP A 78 9.55 17.41 -13.90
N GLY A 79 9.15 18.14 -12.86
CA GLY A 79 7.94 18.96 -12.83
C GLY A 79 6.63 18.19 -12.84
N LEU A 80 6.67 16.85 -12.73
CA LEU A 80 5.47 16.02 -12.76
C LEU A 80 4.80 15.95 -11.37
N ASP A 81 3.48 16.08 -11.35
CA ASP A 81 2.66 15.83 -10.16
C ASP A 81 2.40 14.32 -10.05
N LEU A 82 3.01 13.69 -9.03
CA LEU A 82 2.93 12.23 -8.81
C LEU A 82 1.49 11.73 -8.71
N ALA A 83 0.58 12.51 -8.12
CA ALA A 83 -0.83 12.14 -7.96
C ALA A 83 -1.60 12.07 -9.30
N ARG A 84 -0.97 12.49 -10.41
CA ARG A 84 -1.59 12.57 -11.75
C ARG A 84 -1.03 11.57 -12.75
N VAL A 85 0.03 10.85 -12.40
CA VAL A 85 0.80 10.06 -13.38
C VAL A 85 0.81 8.55 -13.13
N CYS A 86 0.09 8.05 -12.12
CA CYS A 86 -0.14 6.61 -11.96
C CYS A 86 -0.91 6.06 -13.19
N PRO A 87 -0.51 4.90 -13.77
CA PRO A 87 0.36 3.89 -13.16
C PRO A 87 1.87 4.07 -13.37
N GLY A 88 2.31 5.16 -13.99
CA GLY A 88 3.72 5.46 -14.24
C GLY A 88 4.26 4.88 -15.55
N ASP A 89 5.58 5.03 -15.72
CA ASP A 89 6.35 4.49 -16.84
C ASP A 89 7.73 4.03 -16.30
N PRO A 90 8.10 2.74 -16.43
CA PRO A 90 9.38 2.21 -15.92
C PRO A 90 10.60 2.74 -16.69
N GLU A 91 10.41 3.23 -17.93
CA GLU A 91 11.46 3.88 -18.72
C GLU A 91 11.38 5.42 -18.65
N GLY A 92 10.42 5.94 -17.89
CA GLY A 92 10.18 7.37 -17.71
C GLY A 92 11.13 8.06 -16.73
N SER A 93 10.80 9.31 -16.43
CA SER A 93 11.49 10.13 -15.43
C SER A 93 11.37 9.56 -14.01
N VAL A 94 12.05 10.19 -13.05
CA VAL A 94 12.03 9.74 -11.63
C VAL A 94 10.61 9.68 -11.07
N THR A 95 9.75 10.65 -11.37
CA THR A 95 8.36 10.66 -10.89
C THR A 95 7.54 9.55 -11.55
N LEU A 96 7.75 9.28 -12.86
CA LEU A 96 7.08 8.18 -13.57
C LEU A 96 7.50 6.80 -13.05
N ARG A 97 8.79 6.60 -12.78
CA ARG A 97 9.29 5.36 -12.16
C ARG A 97 8.79 5.18 -10.73
N THR A 98 8.69 6.27 -9.97
CA THR A 98 8.11 6.26 -8.61
C THR A 98 6.63 5.86 -8.66
N ALA A 99 5.89 6.34 -9.66
CA ALA A 99 4.50 5.98 -9.88
C ALA A 99 4.32 4.49 -10.20
N VAL A 100 5.27 3.85 -10.89
CA VAL A 100 5.26 2.38 -11.10
C VAL A 100 5.31 1.64 -9.76
N SER A 101 6.26 1.99 -8.90
CA SER A 101 6.42 1.36 -7.58
C SER A 101 5.22 1.60 -6.67
N LEU A 102 4.71 2.83 -6.64
CA LEU A 102 3.50 3.18 -5.89
C LEU A 102 2.28 2.37 -6.40
N SER A 103 2.14 2.24 -7.73
CA SER A 103 1.02 1.49 -8.32
C SER A 103 1.07 0.01 -7.99
N ALA A 104 2.26 -0.58 -7.94
CA ALA A 104 2.44 -1.96 -7.48
C ALA A 104 2.02 -2.15 -6.01
N LEU A 105 2.39 -1.21 -5.13
CA LEU A 105 1.94 -1.23 -3.73
C LEU A 105 0.42 -1.09 -3.61
N ILE A 106 -0.18 -0.12 -4.31
CA ILE A 106 -1.65 0.10 -4.30
C ILE A 106 -2.37 -1.17 -4.79
N ALA A 107 -1.87 -1.83 -5.84
CA ALA A 107 -2.47 -3.06 -6.37
C ALA A 107 -2.39 -4.24 -5.39
N SER A 108 -1.38 -4.27 -4.51
CA SER A 108 -1.19 -5.32 -3.50
C SER A 108 -2.07 -5.16 -2.25
N ALA A 109 -2.64 -3.96 -2.04
CA ALA A 109 -3.45 -3.64 -0.88
C ALA A 109 -4.94 -3.93 -1.10
N ASP A 110 -5.65 -4.24 -0.01
CA ASP A 110 -7.11 -4.37 -0.03
C ASP A 110 -7.77 -2.99 0.18
N TYR A 111 -7.12 -2.14 0.99
CA TYR A 111 -7.47 -0.74 1.21
C TYR A 111 -6.23 0.15 1.05
N TYR A 112 -6.43 1.32 0.46
CA TYR A 112 -5.40 2.35 0.30
C TYR A 112 -5.89 3.66 0.91
N ILE A 113 -5.06 4.32 1.72
CA ILE A 113 -5.25 5.66 2.26
C ILE A 113 -4.06 6.53 1.84
N ASP A 114 -4.32 7.60 1.12
CA ASP A 114 -3.32 8.62 0.81
C ASP A 114 -3.54 9.86 1.68
N LEU A 115 -2.53 10.26 2.45
CA LEU A 115 -2.58 11.43 3.33
C LEU A 115 -1.92 12.64 2.64
N HIS A 116 -2.72 13.69 2.45
CA HIS A 116 -2.27 14.96 1.91
C HIS A 116 -2.47 16.12 2.89
N SER A 117 -1.65 17.17 2.75
CA SER A 117 -1.88 18.49 3.36
C SER A 117 -1.94 19.59 2.29
N GLY A 118 -2.08 20.84 2.73
CA GLY A 118 -2.04 22.00 1.83
C GLY A 118 -0.66 22.30 1.22
N GLY A 119 0.39 21.61 1.66
CA GLY A 119 1.78 21.96 1.34
C GLY A 119 2.20 23.28 1.97
N ILE A 120 3.38 23.79 1.59
CA ILE A 120 3.92 25.04 2.17
C ILE A 120 3.06 26.27 1.80
N GLY A 121 2.25 26.17 0.74
CA GLY A 121 1.44 27.27 0.21
C GLY A 121 0.05 27.44 0.83
N TRP A 122 -0.45 26.48 1.61
CA TRP A 122 -1.83 26.50 2.12
C TRP A 122 -1.91 26.07 3.58
N SER A 123 -2.85 26.66 4.33
CA SER A 123 -3.09 26.36 5.74
C SER A 123 -3.41 24.87 5.98
N LEU A 124 -3.06 24.36 7.16
CA LEU A 124 -3.26 22.98 7.67
C LEU A 124 -4.70 22.42 7.62
N ALA A 125 -5.67 23.20 7.13
CA ALA A 125 -7.08 22.83 7.13
C ALA A 125 -7.45 21.74 6.10
N ASP A 126 -6.62 21.48 5.09
CA ASP A 126 -6.93 20.54 4.01
C ASP A 126 -6.21 19.20 4.16
N VAL A 127 -6.68 18.37 5.11
CA VAL A 127 -6.32 16.94 5.13
C VAL A 127 -7.25 16.18 4.19
N ARG A 128 -6.69 15.61 3.11
CA ARG A 128 -7.46 14.75 2.20
C ARG A 128 -7.10 13.29 2.43
N ILE A 129 -8.13 12.46 2.56
CA ILE A 129 -8.03 11.01 2.62
C ILE A 129 -8.59 10.46 1.32
N ARG A 130 -7.73 9.88 0.48
CA ARG A 130 -8.19 9.13 -0.69
C ARG A 130 -8.28 7.66 -0.33
N THR A 131 -9.49 7.10 -0.37
CA THR A 131 -9.69 5.67 -0.16
C THR A 131 -9.88 4.93 -1.47
N GLN A 132 -9.17 3.83 -1.67
CA GLN A 132 -9.46 2.86 -2.73
C GLN A 132 -9.63 1.47 -2.13
N ARG A 133 -10.70 0.77 -2.53
CA ARG A 133 -10.93 -0.64 -2.20
C ARG A 133 -10.64 -1.48 -3.43
N ARG A 134 -9.94 -2.60 -3.27
CA ARG A 134 -9.79 -3.58 -4.36
C ARG A 134 -11.14 -4.26 -4.63
N SER A 135 -11.59 -4.27 -5.87
CA SER A 135 -12.79 -5.02 -6.27
C SER A 135 -12.46 -6.52 -6.39
N GLY A 136 -12.86 -7.35 -5.41
CA GLY A 136 -12.94 -8.82 -5.58
C GLY A 136 -12.65 -9.66 -4.34
N THR A 137 -13.62 -10.55 -4.02
CA THR A 137 -13.65 -11.71 -3.10
C THR A 137 -12.62 -11.79 -1.98
N ALA A 138 -13.11 -11.79 -0.73
CA ALA A 138 -12.35 -12.06 0.48
C ALA A 138 -11.35 -13.22 0.27
N ARG A 139 -10.11 -13.03 0.74
CA ARG A 139 -9.22 -14.16 1.00
C ARG A 139 -9.94 -15.05 2.01
N HIS A 140 -10.49 -16.16 1.54
CA HIS A 140 -10.88 -17.24 2.45
C HIS A 140 -9.59 -17.69 3.13
N PRO A 141 -9.53 -17.74 4.47
CA PRO A 141 -8.39 -18.34 5.15
C PRO A 141 -8.31 -19.79 4.68
N ALA A 142 -7.13 -20.19 4.19
CA ALA A 142 -6.84 -21.59 3.94
C ALA A 142 -6.85 -22.30 5.29
N THR A 143 -7.99 -22.86 5.67
CA THR A 143 -8.06 -23.77 6.81
C THR A 143 -7.30 -25.03 6.42
N ASN A 144 -6.02 -25.11 6.80
CA ASN A 144 -5.32 -26.38 6.91
C ASN A 144 -5.89 -27.14 8.11
N GLY A 145 -7.04 -27.77 7.92
CA GLY A 145 -7.61 -28.76 8.82
C GLY A 145 -7.79 -30.08 8.05
N PRO A 146 -7.57 -31.24 8.68
CA PRO A 146 -7.82 -32.52 8.02
C PRO A 146 -9.31 -32.60 7.68
N GLY A 147 -9.61 -32.90 6.41
CA GLY A 147 -10.99 -33.03 5.94
C GLY A 147 -11.77 -34.05 6.79
N PRO A 148 -13.09 -33.87 6.97
CA PRO A 148 -13.88 -34.81 7.74
C PRO A 148 -13.87 -36.16 7.04
N GLU A 149 -13.50 -37.18 7.79
CA GLU A 149 -13.62 -38.58 7.38
C GLU A 149 -15.08 -38.88 7.02
N SER A 150 -15.30 -39.36 5.80
CA SER A 150 -16.59 -39.84 5.33
C SER A 150 -17.08 -40.98 6.24
N PRO A 151 -18.30 -40.93 6.81
CA PRO A 151 -18.84 -42.06 7.56
C PRO A 151 -19.14 -43.22 6.62
N GLY A 152 -18.64 -44.40 6.98
CA GLY A 152 -18.80 -45.65 6.25
C GLY A 152 -20.27 -46.01 5.99
N HIS A 153 -20.53 -46.49 4.78
CA HIS A 153 -21.78 -47.13 4.42
C HIS A 153 -21.58 -48.65 4.50
N LEU A 154 -21.97 -49.23 5.64
CA LEU A 154 -22.23 -50.67 5.80
C LEU A 154 -23.72 -50.83 6.14
N GLY A 155 -24.46 -51.57 5.32
CA GLY A 155 -25.86 -51.90 5.60
C GLY A 155 -26.60 -52.52 4.43
N HIS A 156 -26.58 -53.85 4.39
CA HIS A 156 -27.32 -54.78 3.54
C HIS A 156 -28.81 -54.44 3.26
N LEU A 157 -29.33 -54.84 2.08
CA LEU A 157 -30.07 -56.11 1.89
C LEU A 157 -30.54 -56.29 0.43
N ARG A 158 -30.20 -57.44 -0.15
CA ARG A 158 -30.94 -58.07 -1.27
C ARG A 158 -31.80 -59.19 -0.69
N GLN A 159 -33.06 -59.24 -1.13
CA GLN A 159 -34.02 -60.35 -1.26
C GLN A 159 -35.39 -59.64 -1.38
N SER A 160 -36.27 -59.89 -2.35
CA SER A 160 -36.54 -61.00 -3.27
C SER A 160 -37.25 -60.46 -4.51
#